data_AF-A0A4R2D1Z2-F1
#
_entry.id   AF-A0A4R2D1Z2-F1
#
_cell.length_a   1.000
_cell.length_b   1.000
_cell.length_c   1.000
_cell.angle_alpha   90.00
_cell.angle_beta   90.00
_cell.angle_gamma   90.00
#
_symmetry.space_group_name_H-M   'P 1'
#
loop_
_entity.id
_entity.type
_entity.pdbx_description
1 polymer ?
#
loop_
_entity_poly.entity_id
_entity_poly.type
_entity_poly.pdbx_seq_one_letter_code
_entity_poly.pdbx_strand_id
1 'polypeptide(L)'
;MSKATLDAPAKAEEKISPLLKMVLELGPLVVFFFANSRGEWLAAQFPVLAEMGGPIFIATGLFMAATAIALVVSWVLTRTLPMMPLISGIVVFVFGALTLWLQNDTFIKMKPTIVNSLFGAILLGGLLFGKSLLGYVFHAAFRLTDEGWRKLTLRWGLFFVFLAVLNEVVWRSFSTDFWVAFKVWGTMPITILFTLSQMPLIMRHSVEQPEEGKAP
;
A
#
# COMPACT_ATOMS: atom_id res chain seq x y z
N MET A 1 -51.23 9.43 12.86
CA MET A 1 -50.26 8.74 11.99
C MET A 1 -48.86 9.12 12.44
N SER A 2 -48.22 8.25 13.23
CA SER A 2 -46.87 8.46 13.78
C SER A 2 -45.83 8.06 12.73
N LYS A 3 -44.97 8.99 12.32
CA LYS A 3 -43.81 8.69 11.46
C LYS A 3 -42.78 8.00 12.34
N ALA A 4 -42.64 6.70 12.15
CA ALA A 4 -41.52 5.93 12.67
C ALA A 4 -40.22 6.51 12.10
N THR A 5 -39.46 7.20 12.94
CA THR A 5 -38.04 7.46 12.75
C THR A 5 -37.35 6.11 12.70
N LEU A 6 -36.95 5.70 11.50
CA LEU A 6 -36.03 4.58 11.30
C LEU A 6 -34.68 5.03 11.85
N ASP A 7 -34.41 4.65 13.09
CA ASP A 7 -33.08 4.71 13.67
C ASP A 7 -32.12 3.97 12.73
N ALA A 8 -31.22 4.73 12.11
CA ALA A 8 -30.10 4.18 11.37
C ALA A 8 -29.30 3.27 12.31
N PRO A 9 -28.88 2.06 11.90
CA PRO A 9 -28.04 1.25 12.76
C PRO A 9 -26.70 1.98 12.94
N ALA A 10 -26.48 2.49 14.15
CA ALA A 10 -25.19 2.97 14.61
C ALA A 10 -24.16 1.85 14.39
N LYS A 11 -23.40 1.95 13.30
CA LYS A 11 -22.40 0.95 12.92
C LYS A 11 -21.23 1.05 13.89
N ALA A 12 -21.21 0.19 14.91
CA ALA A 12 -20.06 -0.50 15.52
C ALA A 12 -18.67 0.20 15.67
N GLU A 13 -18.53 1.51 15.48
CA GLU A 13 -17.29 2.28 15.64
C GLU A 13 -17.04 2.69 17.10
N GLU A 14 -17.96 2.35 18.00
CA GLU A 14 -18.06 2.94 19.34
C GLU A 14 -17.38 2.13 20.47
N LYS A 15 -16.59 1.08 20.17
CA LYS A 15 -16.05 0.16 21.20
C LYS A 15 -14.55 0.25 21.49
N ILE A 16 -13.79 1.11 20.81
CA ILE A 16 -12.35 1.28 21.05
C ILE A 16 -12.07 2.71 21.48
N SER A 17 -11.42 2.88 22.65
CA SER A 17 -10.95 4.20 23.08
C SER A 17 -10.04 4.80 22.00
N PRO A 18 -10.18 6.09 21.64
CA PRO A 18 -9.35 6.73 20.60
C PRO A 18 -7.85 6.52 20.79
N LEU A 19 -7.40 6.47 22.05
CA LEU A 19 -6.03 6.16 22.44
C LEU A 19 -5.58 4.76 21.98
N LEU A 20 -6.42 3.74 22.19
CA LEU A 20 -6.11 2.37 21.79
C LEU A 20 -6.05 2.23 20.26
N LYS A 21 -6.91 2.94 19.53
CA LYS A 21 -6.84 3.00 18.05
C LYS A 21 -5.51 3.62 17.60
N MET A 22 -5.12 4.74 18.21
CA MET A 22 -3.85 5.40 17.92
C MET A 22 -2.65 4.50 18.24
N VAL A 23 -2.67 3.76 19.36
CA VAL A 23 -1.62 2.80 19.72
C VAL A 23 -1.54 1.66 18.70
N LEU A 24 -2.67 1.14 18.22
CA LEU A 24 -2.67 0.07 17.22
C LEU A 24 -2.17 0.55 15.84
N GLU A 25 -2.42 1.81 15.48
CA GLU A 25 -1.99 2.39 14.20
C GLU A 25 -0.53 2.87 14.23
N LEU A 26 -0.09 3.53 15.31
CA LEU A 26 1.27 4.07 15.45
C LEU A 26 2.24 3.11 16.11
N GLY A 27 1.77 2.14 16.89
CA GLY A 27 2.59 1.20 17.64
C GLY A 27 3.63 0.48 16.78
N PRO A 28 3.25 -0.11 15.63
CA PRO A 28 4.22 -0.71 14.72
C PRO A 28 5.29 0.28 14.23
N LEU A 29 4.90 1.51 13.90
CA LEU A 29 5.83 2.55 13.46
C LEU A 29 6.86 2.90 14.56
N VAL A 30 6.40 3.02 15.82
CA VAL A 30 7.26 3.27 16.96
C VAL A 30 8.26 2.13 17.15
N VAL A 31 7.79 0.87 17.05
CA VAL A 31 8.67 -0.31 17.10
C VAL A 31 9.72 -0.27 16.00
N PHE A 32 9.35 0.09 14.78
CA PHE A 32 10.29 0.24 13.66
C PHE A 32 11.40 1.26 13.97
N PHE A 33 11.03 2.47 14.37
CA PHE A 33 12.01 3.53 14.64
C PHE A 33 12.92 3.18 15.82
N PHE A 34 12.37 2.58 16.87
CA PHE A 34 13.15 2.10 18.00
C PHE A 34 14.14 1.01 17.58
N ALA A 35 13.67 0.01 16.83
CA ALA A 35 14.51 -1.09 16.37
C ALA A 35 15.59 -0.63 15.38
N ASN A 36 15.28 0.34 14.50
CA ASN A 36 16.26 0.87 13.56
C ASN A 36 17.34 1.70 14.27
N SER A 37 16.95 2.53 15.24
CA SER A 37 17.90 3.36 16.00
C SER A 37 18.75 2.56 16.99
N ARG A 38 18.23 1.45 17.54
CA ARG A 38 18.92 0.58 18.50
C ARG A 38 19.24 -0.81 17.95
N GLY A 39 19.31 -0.95 16.63
CA GLY A 39 19.45 -2.26 15.99
C GLY A 39 20.74 -2.99 16.36
N GLU A 40 21.86 -2.28 16.48
CA GLU A 40 23.14 -2.88 16.90
C GLU A 40 23.08 -3.42 18.33
N TRP A 41 22.44 -2.67 19.24
CA TRP A 41 22.23 -3.12 20.61
C TRP A 41 21.28 -4.32 20.67
N LEU A 42 20.20 -4.32 19.89
CA LEU A 42 19.28 -5.45 19.77
C LEU A 42 19.98 -6.70 19.22
N ALA A 43 20.81 -6.55 18.18
CA ALA A 43 21.59 -7.64 17.61
C ALA A 43 22.59 -8.23 18.62
N ALA A 44 23.21 -7.38 19.46
CA ALA A 44 24.12 -7.83 20.51
C ALA A 44 23.42 -8.59 21.64
N GLN A 45 22.17 -8.23 21.97
CA GLN A 45 21.39 -8.89 23.03
C GLN A 45 20.66 -10.15 22.54
N PHE A 46 20.22 -10.18 21.28
CA PHE A 46 19.46 -11.29 20.71
C PHE A 46 20.16 -11.82 19.45
N PRO A 47 20.90 -12.94 19.56
CA PRO A 47 21.65 -13.52 18.44
C PRO A 47 20.77 -13.85 17.22
N VAL A 48 19.51 -14.26 17.45
CA VAL A 48 18.52 -14.51 16.39
C VAL A 48 18.22 -13.26 15.55
N LEU A 49 18.26 -12.06 16.14
CA LEU A 49 18.07 -10.81 15.39
C LEU A 49 19.33 -10.45 14.59
N ALA A 50 20.52 -10.80 15.08
CA ALA A 50 21.77 -10.57 14.35
C ALA A 50 21.83 -11.37 13.03
N GLU A 51 21.20 -12.54 12.98
CA GLU A 51 21.09 -13.34 11.76
C GLU A 51 20.25 -12.67 10.66
N MET A 52 19.39 -11.70 11.01
CA MET A 52 18.59 -10.95 10.04
C MET A 52 19.43 -9.92 9.25
N GLY A 53 20.66 -9.65 9.69
CA GLY A 53 21.58 -8.70 9.07
C GLY A 53 21.61 -7.35 9.79
N GLY A 54 21.74 -6.26 9.03
CA GLY A 54 21.87 -4.91 9.58
C GLY A 54 20.63 -4.38 10.33
N PRO A 55 20.77 -3.26 11.07
CA PRO A 55 19.70 -2.64 11.88
C PRO A 55 18.37 -2.46 11.16
N ILE A 56 18.40 -2.13 9.87
CA ILE A 56 17.21 -1.90 9.05
C ILE A 56 16.40 -3.19 8.81
N PHE A 57 17.06 -4.35 8.71
CA PHE A 57 16.40 -5.64 8.52
C PHE A 57 15.76 -6.11 9.83
N ILE A 58 16.44 -5.91 10.96
CA ILE A 58 15.90 -6.14 12.31
C ILE A 58 14.66 -5.26 12.52
N ALA A 59 14.76 -3.98 12.17
CA ALA A 59 13.64 -3.04 12.28
C ALA A 59 12.44 -3.46 11.43
N THR A 60 12.69 -3.90 10.20
CA THR A 60 11.64 -4.37 9.29
C THR A 60 10.97 -5.64 9.83
N GLY A 61 11.74 -6.60 10.34
CA GLY A 61 11.20 -7.82 10.96
C GLY A 61 10.32 -7.52 12.17
N LEU A 62 10.81 -6.68 13.08
CA LEU A 62 10.06 -6.26 14.27
C LEU A 62 8.82 -5.43 13.91
N PHE A 63 8.90 -4.59 12.89
CA PHE A 63 7.77 -3.85 12.36
C PHE A 63 6.68 -4.78 11.82
N MET A 64 7.04 -5.76 10.99
CA MET A 64 6.10 -6.76 10.48
C MET A 64 5.43 -7.54 11.63
N ALA A 65 6.21 -7.95 12.63
CA ALA A 65 5.68 -8.64 13.81
C ALA A 65 4.71 -7.75 14.61
N ALA A 66 5.08 -6.49 14.84
CA ALA A 66 4.23 -5.53 15.54
C ALA A 66 2.94 -5.24 14.76
N THR A 67 3.01 -5.10 13.43
CA THR A 67 1.83 -4.96 12.57
C THR A 67 0.94 -6.21 12.63
N ALA A 68 1.52 -7.41 12.66
CA ALA A 68 0.78 -8.67 12.86
C ALA A 68 -0.02 -8.62 14.17
N ILE A 69 0.66 -8.30 15.26
CA ILE A 69 0.08 -8.24 16.60
C ILE A 69 -1.01 -7.17 16.65
N ALA A 70 -0.77 -5.98 16.10
CA ALA A 70 -1.75 -4.91 16.06
C ALA A 70 -3.03 -5.32 15.30
N LEU A 71 -2.90 -6.02 14.17
CA LEU A 71 -4.05 -6.53 13.41
C LEU A 71 -4.80 -7.64 14.16
N VAL A 72 -4.08 -8.57 14.79
CA VAL A 72 -4.69 -9.65 15.59
C VAL A 72 -5.42 -9.09 16.80
N VAL A 73 -4.78 -8.19 17.55
CA VAL A 73 -5.39 -7.52 18.72
C VAL A 73 -6.61 -6.70 18.30
N SER A 74 -6.49 -5.95 17.20
CA SER A 74 -7.62 -5.23 16.61
C SER A 74 -8.77 -6.19 16.31
N TRP A 75 -8.50 -7.29 15.60
CA TRP A 75 -9.51 -8.30 15.28
C TRP A 75 -10.17 -8.95 16.51
N VAL A 76 -9.40 -9.29 17.54
CA VAL A 76 -9.94 -9.89 18.77
C VAL A 76 -10.87 -8.92 19.51
N LEU A 77 -10.52 -7.62 19.53
CA LEU A 77 -11.26 -6.59 20.27
C LEU A 77 -12.50 -6.08 19.51
N THR A 78 -12.39 -5.82 18.21
CA THR A 78 -13.49 -5.27 17.39
C THR A 78 -14.33 -6.35 16.72
N ARG A 79 -13.82 -7.60 16.64
CA ARG A 79 -14.33 -8.68 15.79
C ARG A 79 -14.54 -8.30 14.32
N THR A 80 -13.92 -7.20 13.89
CA THR A 80 -14.03 -6.66 12.54
C THR A 80 -12.66 -6.11 12.14
N LEU A 81 -12.13 -6.55 11.00
CA LEU A 81 -10.88 -5.98 10.49
C LEU A 81 -11.19 -4.66 9.80
N PRO A 82 -10.75 -3.51 10.32
CA PRO A 82 -10.96 -2.24 9.64
C PRO A 82 -10.15 -2.28 8.34
N MET A 83 -10.80 -1.95 7.22
CA MET A 83 -10.25 -2.23 5.89
C MET A 83 -8.91 -1.50 5.64
N MET A 84 -8.75 -0.30 6.21
CA MET A 84 -7.55 0.52 6.06
C MET A 84 -6.31 -0.12 6.73
N PRO A 85 -6.32 -0.44 8.05
CA PRO A 85 -5.28 -1.23 8.70
C PRO A 85 -4.96 -2.55 7.99
N LEU A 86 -5.97 -3.26 7.48
CA LEU A 86 -5.75 -4.53 6.77
C LEU A 86 -4.95 -4.32 5.48
N ILE A 87 -5.32 -3.33 4.66
CA ILE A 87 -4.61 -3.00 3.43
C ILE A 87 -3.18 -2.56 3.75
N SER A 88 -3.00 -1.66 4.72
CA SER A 88 -1.68 -1.23 5.17
C SER A 88 -0.85 -2.41 5.68
N GLY A 89 -1.45 -3.32 6.43
CA GLY A 89 -0.84 -4.55 6.89
C GLY A 89 -0.33 -5.41 5.76
N ILE A 90 -1.17 -5.72 4.77
CA ILE A 90 -0.78 -6.48 3.58
C ILE A 90 0.42 -5.81 2.89
N VAL A 91 0.38 -4.49 2.71
CA VAL A 91 1.51 -3.75 2.13
C VAL A 91 2.77 -3.92 2.97
N VAL A 92 2.70 -3.73 4.29
CA VAL A 92 3.83 -3.93 5.21
C VAL A 92 4.39 -5.34 5.12
N PHE A 93 3.54 -6.37 5.11
CA PHE A 93 3.99 -7.75 5.00
C PHE A 93 4.68 -8.02 3.68
N VAL A 94 4.12 -7.56 2.56
CA VAL A 94 4.73 -7.87 1.27
C VAL A 94 6.02 -7.08 1.08
N PHE A 95 6.05 -5.78 1.38
CA PHE A 95 7.27 -4.99 1.25
C PHE A 95 8.33 -5.39 2.27
N GLY A 96 7.93 -5.74 3.49
CA GLY A 96 8.82 -6.21 4.54
C GLY A 96 9.41 -7.58 4.20
N ALA A 97 8.61 -8.53 3.75
CA ALA A 97 9.08 -9.83 3.27
C ALA A 97 10.02 -9.67 2.08
N LEU A 98 9.70 -8.78 1.14
CA LEU A 98 10.57 -8.45 0.03
C LEU A 98 11.91 -7.87 0.52
N THR A 99 11.87 -7.00 1.52
CA THR A 99 13.09 -6.39 2.10
C THR A 99 13.98 -7.44 2.76
N LEU A 100 13.40 -8.37 3.52
CA LEU A 100 14.14 -9.46 4.17
C LEU A 100 14.66 -10.51 3.17
N TRP A 101 13.94 -10.76 2.09
CA TRP A 101 14.28 -11.81 1.12
C TRP A 101 15.35 -11.38 0.10
N LEU A 102 15.46 -10.08 -0.23
CA LEU A 102 16.26 -9.58 -1.35
C LEU A 102 17.71 -9.18 -1.00
N GLN A 103 18.48 -10.05 -0.35
CA GLN A 103 19.86 -9.75 0.07
C GLN A 103 20.96 -10.00 -1.00
N ASN A 104 20.66 -10.07 -2.30
CA ASN A 104 21.64 -10.45 -3.34
C ASN A 104 21.47 -9.66 -4.68
N ASP A 105 22.54 -9.45 -5.44
CA ASP A 105 22.60 -8.60 -6.65
C ASP A 105 21.57 -8.94 -7.74
N THR A 106 21.27 -10.22 -7.97
CA THR A 106 20.23 -10.61 -8.94
C THR A 106 18.86 -10.08 -8.53
N PHE A 107 18.63 -9.93 -7.23
CA PHE A 107 17.38 -9.41 -6.70
C PHE A 107 17.21 -7.91 -6.89
N ILE A 108 18.30 -7.15 -7.07
CA ILE A 108 18.20 -5.72 -7.38
C ILE A 108 17.46 -5.50 -8.70
N LYS A 109 17.65 -6.40 -9.67
CA LYS A 109 16.99 -6.39 -10.98
C LYS A 109 15.56 -6.96 -10.95
N MET A 110 15.30 -7.96 -10.11
CA MET A 110 13.96 -8.53 -9.94
C MET A 110 13.03 -7.67 -9.07
N LYS A 111 13.58 -6.81 -8.20
CA LYS A 111 12.80 -5.95 -7.29
C LYS A 111 11.68 -5.18 -8.02
N PRO A 112 11.93 -4.47 -9.14
CA PRO A 112 10.86 -3.79 -9.87
C PRO A 112 9.82 -4.76 -10.45
N THR A 113 10.22 -5.94 -10.98
CA THR A 113 9.27 -6.94 -11.49
C THR A 113 8.34 -7.41 -10.38
N ILE A 114 8.88 -7.78 -9.21
CA ILE A 114 8.08 -8.32 -8.10
C ILE A 114 7.12 -7.26 -7.56
N VAL A 115 7.60 -6.04 -7.32
CA VAL A 115 6.77 -4.95 -6.79
C VAL A 115 5.66 -4.58 -7.78
N ASN A 116 5.99 -4.40 -9.06
CA ASN A 116 5.00 -4.05 -10.07
C ASN A 116 4.01 -5.20 -10.32
N SER A 117 4.46 -6.45 -10.35
CA SER A 117 3.56 -7.60 -10.49
C SER A 117 2.60 -7.70 -9.30
N LEU A 118 3.09 -7.48 -8.09
CA LEU A 118 2.28 -7.48 -6.88
C LEU A 118 1.23 -6.36 -6.93
N PHE A 119 1.62 -5.12 -7.19
CA PHE A 119 0.65 -4.02 -7.28
C PHE A 119 -0.36 -4.27 -8.39
N GLY A 120 0.08 -4.74 -9.55
CA GLY A 120 -0.80 -5.15 -10.65
C GLY A 120 -1.80 -6.22 -10.20
N ALA A 121 -1.33 -7.29 -9.58
CA ALA A 121 -2.17 -8.39 -9.09
C ALA A 121 -3.14 -7.95 -7.99
N ILE A 122 -2.70 -7.10 -7.05
CA ILE A 122 -3.55 -6.57 -5.98
C ILE A 122 -4.66 -5.68 -6.57
N LEU A 123 -4.30 -4.74 -7.46
CA LEU A 123 -5.27 -3.82 -8.06
C LEU A 123 -6.27 -4.55 -8.97
N LEU A 124 -5.78 -5.42 -9.86
CA LEU A 124 -6.63 -6.21 -10.75
C LEU A 124 -7.45 -7.24 -9.97
N GLY A 125 -6.86 -7.89 -8.97
CA GLY A 125 -7.55 -8.82 -8.07
C GLY A 125 -8.64 -8.13 -7.27
N GLY A 126 -8.38 -6.96 -6.69
CA GLY A 126 -9.39 -6.15 -6.01
C GLY A 126 -10.56 -5.79 -6.93
N LEU A 127 -10.26 -5.50 -8.20
CA LEU A 127 -11.27 -5.21 -9.22
C LEU A 127 -12.18 -6.41 -9.51
N LEU A 128 -11.65 -7.64 -9.49
CA LEU A 128 -12.43 -8.88 -9.65
C LEU A 128 -13.45 -9.06 -8.51
N PHE A 129 -13.13 -8.58 -7.30
CA PHE A 129 -14.05 -8.54 -6.17
C PHE A 129 -14.98 -7.31 -6.19
N GLY A 130 -15.00 -6.54 -7.26
CA GLY A 130 -15.81 -5.33 -7.41
C GLY A 130 -15.34 -4.14 -6.56
N LYS A 131 -14.14 -4.21 -5.96
CA LYS A 131 -13.59 -3.19 -5.07
C LYS A 131 -12.47 -2.41 -5.75
N SER A 132 -12.66 -1.11 -5.92
CA SER A 132 -11.61 -0.21 -6.41
C SER A 132 -10.64 0.13 -5.28
N LEU A 133 -9.51 -0.60 -5.20
CA LEU A 133 -8.48 -0.34 -4.19
C LEU A 133 -7.86 1.06 -4.32
N LEU A 134 -7.69 1.55 -5.55
CA LEU A 134 -7.27 2.94 -5.78
C LEU A 134 -8.29 3.92 -5.21
N GLY A 135 -9.59 3.59 -5.32
CA GLY A 135 -10.67 4.38 -4.74
C GLY A 135 -10.55 4.50 -3.22
N TYR A 136 -10.21 3.42 -2.52
CA TYR A 136 -10.02 3.48 -1.06
C TYR A 136 -8.80 4.32 -0.64
N VAL A 137 -7.68 4.21 -1.36
CA VAL A 137 -6.43 4.90 -1.00
C VAL A 137 -6.50 6.39 -1.36
N PHE A 138 -7.07 6.74 -2.52
CA PHE A 138 -7.05 8.10 -3.06
C PHE A 138 -8.39 8.84 -2.92
N HIS A 139 -9.40 8.27 -2.25
CA HIS A 139 -10.69 8.93 -2.02
C HIS A 139 -10.55 10.33 -1.41
N ALA A 140 -9.55 10.50 -0.53
CA ALA A 140 -9.28 11.76 0.15
C ALA A 140 -8.67 12.83 -0.77
N ALA A 141 -7.97 12.42 -1.83
CA ALA A 141 -7.31 13.33 -2.77
C ALA A 141 -8.24 13.75 -3.92
N PHE A 142 -9.06 12.84 -4.42
CA PHE A 142 -9.97 13.09 -5.53
C PHE A 142 -11.31 12.38 -5.31
N ARG A 143 -12.41 13.02 -5.72
CA ARG A 143 -13.73 12.37 -5.78
C ARG A 143 -14.06 12.01 -7.22
N LEU A 144 -14.00 10.72 -7.54
CA LEU A 144 -14.46 10.18 -8.82
C LEU A 144 -15.73 9.35 -8.63
N THR A 145 -16.51 9.22 -9.70
CA THR A 145 -17.60 8.23 -9.77
C THR A 145 -17.05 6.81 -9.60
N ASP A 146 -17.89 5.88 -9.12
CA ASP A 146 -17.50 4.48 -8.95
C ASP A 146 -16.99 3.84 -10.25
N GLU A 147 -17.59 4.22 -11.38
CA GLU A 147 -17.14 3.79 -12.70
C GLU A 147 -15.76 4.36 -13.05
N GLY A 148 -15.51 5.63 -12.71
CA GLY A 148 -14.20 6.27 -12.87
C GLY A 148 -13.12 5.57 -12.07
N TRP A 149 -13.41 5.24 -10.81
CA TRP A 149 -12.54 4.47 -9.93
C TRP A 149 -12.23 3.07 -10.47
N ARG A 150 -13.24 2.38 -11.02
CA ARG A 150 -13.07 1.06 -11.62
C ARG A 150 -12.15 1.11 -12.85
N LYS A 151 -12.40 2.07 -13.76
CA LYS A 151 -11.58 2.28 -14.96
C LYS A 151 -10.14 2.69 -14.61
N LEU A 152 -9.98 3.56 -13.63
CA LEU A 152 -8.66 4.03 -13.19
C LEU A 152 -7.87 2.88 -12.56
N THR A 153 -8.48 2.10 -11.66
CA THR A 153 -7.86 0.90 -11.07
C THR A 153 -7.44 -0.11 -12.13
N LEU A 154 -8.29 -0.37 -13.13
CA LEU A 154 -7.97 -1.28 -14.23
C LEU A 154 -6.73 -0.80 -15.00
N ARG A 155 -6.70 0.48 -15.40
CA ARG A 155 -5.59 1.04 -16.17
C ARG A 155 -4.28 1.03 -15.38
N TRP A 156 -4.33 1.39 -14.10
CA TRP A 156 -3.16 1.31 -13.23
C TRP A 156 -2.69 -0.12 -13.02
N GLY A 157 -3.62 -1.05 -12.76
CA GLY A 157 -3.30 -2.48 -12.63
C GLY A 157 -2.61 -3.04 -13.89
N LEU A 158 -3.14 -2.75 -15.07
CA LEU A 158 -2.53 -3.13 -16.36
C LEU A 158 -1.17 -2.45 -16.57
N PHE A 159 -1.04 -1.17 -16.21
CA PHE A 159 0.22 -0.44 -16.31
C PHE A 159 1.32 -1.02 -15.42
N PHE A 160 0.98 -1.43 -14.19
CA PHE A 160 1.92 -2.12 -13.31
C PHE A 160 2.32 -3.48 -13.90
N VAL A 161 1.40 -4.27 -14.43
CA VAL A 161 1.74 -5.52 -15.14
C VAL A 161 2.65 -5.24 -16.34
N PHE A 162 2.35 -4.21 -17.13
CA PHE A 162 3.19 -3.78 -18.25
C PHE A 162 4.61 -3.42 -17.79
N LEU A 163 4.76 -2.61 -16.73
CA LEU A 163 6.07 -2.26 -16.19
C LEU A 163 6.83 -3.48 -15.64
N ALA A 164 6.12 -4.46 -15.07
CA ALA A 164 6.73 -5.70 -14.61
C ALA A 164 7.30 -6.51 -15.78
N VAL A 165 6.51 -6.72 -16.83
CA VAL A 165 6.94 -7.42 -18.05
C VAL A 165 8.07 -6.66 -18.73
N LEU A 166 7.96 -5.33 -18.84
CA LEU A 166 8.98 -4.49 -19.44
C LEU A 166 10.30 -4.58 -18.69
N ASN A 167 10.29 -4.51 -17.36
CA ASN A 167 11.49 -4.71 -16.55
C ASN A 167 12.07 -6.11 -16.80
N GLU A 168 11.24 -7.15 -16.78
CA GLU A 168 11.66 -8.55 -16.98
C GLU A 168 12.37 -8.76 -18.31
N VAL A 169 11.84 -8.17 -19.40
CA VAL A 169 12.46 -8.21 -20.72
C VAL A 169 13.78 -7.45 -20.72
N VAL A 170 13.84 -6.26 -20.12
CA VAL A 170 15.05 -5.41 -20.15
C VAL A 170 16.19 -6.05 -19.37
N TRP A 171 15.96 -6.53 -18.15
CA TRP A 171 17.06 -7.04 -17.32
C TRP A 171 17.55 -8.42 -17.76
N ARG A 172 16.71 -9.22 -18.46
CA ARG A 172 17.11 -10.52 -19.02
C ARG A 172 17.81 -10.42 -20.38
N SER A 173 17.44 -9.44 -21.21
CA SER A 173 17.92 -9.35 -22.59
C SER A 173 19.06 -8.36 -22.80
N PHE A 174 19.31 -7.46 -21.84
CA PHE A 174 20.30 -6.38 -21.98
C PHE A 174 21.33 -6.38 -20.83
N SER A 175 22.41 -5.61 -21.01
CA SER A 175 23.47 -5.46 -20.01
C SER A 175 22.98 -4.75 -18.74
N THR A 176 23.70 -4.93 -17.63
CA THR A 176 23.40 -4.26 -16.36
C THR A 176 23.40 -2.73 -16.51
N ASP A 177 24.37 -2.18 -17.25
CA ASP A 177 24.49 -0.73 -17.46
C ASP A 177 23.30 -0.17 -18.22
N PHE A 178 22.85 -0.89 -19.26
CA PHE A 178 21.63 -0.53 -19.98
C PHE A 178 20.40 -0.61 -19.07
N TRP A 179 20.27 -1.65 -18.25
CA TRP A 179 19.16 -1.77 -17.30
C TRP A 179 19.13 -0.63 -16.28
N VAL A 180 20.29 -0.22 -15.73
CA VAL A 180 20.37 0.92 -14.81
C VAL A 180 19.93 2.20 -15.52
N ALA A 181 20.44 2.46 -16.73
CA ALA A 181 20.06 3.62 -17.51
C ALA A 181 18.56 3.62 -17.86
N PHE A 182 18.02 2.48 -18.29
CA PHE A 182 16.60 2.30 -18.59
C PHE A 182 15.72 2.49 -17.35
N LYS A 183 16.15 2.00 -16.20
CA LYS A 183 15.43 2.20 -14.93
C LYS A 183 15.29 3.68 -14.62
N VAL A 184 16.37 4.47 -14.73
CA VAL A 184 16.35 5.90 -14.40
C VAL A 184 15.65 6.71 -15.48
N TRP A 185 16.05 6.54 -16.74
CA TRP A 185 15.65 7.39 -17.86
C TRP A 185 14.50 6.86 -18.70
N GLY A 186 14.23 5.55 -18.67
CA GLY A 186 13.10 4.94 -19.38
C GLY A 186 11.83 4.94 -18.57
N THR A 187 11.88 4.46 -17.32
CA THR A 187 10.67 4.29 -16.50
C THR A 187 10.00 5.62 -16.13
N MET A 188 10.78 6.67 -15.88
CA MET A 188 10.25 7.97 -15.49
C MET A 188 9.42 8.63 -16.60
N PRO A 189 9.91 8.80 -17.85
CA PRO A 189 9.09 9.29 -18.95
C PRO A 189 7.86 8.42 -19.24
N ILE A 190 8.00 7.08 -19.22
CA ILE A 190 6.88 6.17 -19.41
C ILE A 190 5.78 6.41 -18.37
N THR A 191 6.18 6.58 -17.10
CA THR A 191 5.25 6.86 -15.99
C THR A 191 4.60 8.22 -16.12
N ILE A 192 5.35 9.24 -16.53
CA ILE A 192 4.81 10.60 -16.76
C ILE A 192 3.77 10.56 -17.89
N LEU A 193 4.11 9.99 -19.04
CA LEU A 193 3.20 9.87 -20.18
C LEU A 193 1.94 9.09 -19.80
N PHE A 194 2.10 7.98 -19.07
CA PHE A 194 0.97 7.21 -18.58
C PHE A 194 0.08 8.05 -17.64
N THR A 195 0.68 8.75 -16.68
CA THR A 195 -0.04 9.58 -15.71
C THR A 195 -0.81 10.70 -16.42
N LEU A 196 -0.17 11.40 -17.36
CA LEU A 196 -0.82 12.42 -18.18
C LEU A 196 -1.98 11.84 -19.00
N SER A 197 -1.84 10.62 -19.53
CA SER A 197 -2.93 9.95 -20.25
C SER A 197 -4.14 9.58 -19.37
N GLN A 198 -3.99 9.58 -18.03
CA GLN A 198 -5.09 9.37 -17.10
C GLN A 198 -5.85 10.66 -16.76
N MET A 199 -5.25 11.84 -16.96
CA MET A 199 -5.89 13.14 -16.66
C MET A 199 -7.27 13.29 -17.33
N PRO A 200 -7.48 12.98 -18.62
CA PRO A 200 -8.80 13.10 -19.23
C PRO A 200 -9.84 12.16 -18.62
N LEU A 201 -9.42 10.97 -18.17
CA LEU A 201 -10.31 10.02 -17.50
C LEU A 201 -10.75 10.58 -16.15
N ILE A 202 -9.79 11.11 -15.38
CA ILE A 202 -10.05 11.74 -14.08
C ILE A 202 -11.02 12.89 -14.28
N MET A 203 -10.70 13.86 -15.14
CA MET A 203 -11.56 15.03 -15.40
C MET A 203 -12.99 14.64 -15.82
N ARG A 204 -13.16 13.62 -16.66
CA ARG A 204 -14.49 13.16 -17.09
C ARG A 204 -15.32 12.48 -16.01
N HIS A 205 -14.68 11.91 -15.00
CA HIS A 205 -15.36 11.18 -13.92
C HIS A 205 -15.21 11.87 -12.55
N SER A 206 -14.57 13.05 -12.51
CA SER A 206 -14.52 13.91 -11.34
C SER A 206 -15.93 14.35 -10.99
N VAL A 207 -16.29 14.20 -9.72
CA VAL A 207 -17.53 14.75 -9.18
C VAL A 207 -17.19 16.17 -8.72
N GLU A 208 -17.70 17.17 -9.43
CA GLU A 208 -17.62 18.56 -8.99
C GLU A 208 -18.24 18.68 -7.59
N GLN A 209 -17.51 19.30 -6.67
CA GLN A 209 -18.12 19.68 -5.40
C GLN A 209 -19.22 20.70 -5.72
N PRO A 210 -20.43 20.58 -5.16
CA PRO A 210 -21.28 21.76 -5.05
C PRO A 210 -20.44 22.77 -4.28
N GLU A 211 -20.16 23.92 -4.90
CA GLU A 211 -19.54 25.07 -4.23
C GLU A 211 -20.37 25.41 -2.99
N GLU A 212 -19.93 24.94 -1.82
CA GLU A 212 -20.42 25.37 -0.51
C GLU A 212 -19.95 26.82 -0.31
N GLY A 213 -20.62 27.79 -0.96
CA GLY A 213 -20.13 29.17 -0.89
C GLY A 213 -20.75 30.27 -1.72
N LYS A 214 -21.89 30.06 -2.42
CA LYS A 214 -22.69 31.20 -2.91
C LYS A 214 -24.16 31.03 -2.55
N ALA A 215 -24.49 31.49 -1.34
CA ALA A 215 -25.86 31.89 -1.03
C ALA A 215 -26.18 33.21 -1.79
N PRO A 216 -27.43 33.38 -2.26
CA PRO A 216 -27.86 34.49 -3.12
C PRO A 216 -27.81 35.86 -2.45
#